data_AF-A0AAJ2H6S4-F1
#
_entry.id   AF-A0AAJ2H6S4-F1
#
_cell.length_a   1.000
_cell.length_b   1.000
_cell.length_c   1.000
_cell.angle_alpha   90.00
_cell.angle_beta   90.00
_cell.angle_gamma   90.00
#
_symmetry.space_group_name_H-M   'P 1'
#
loop_
_entity.id
_entity.type
_entity.pdbx_description
1 polymer ?
#
loop_
_entity_poly.entity_id
_entity_poly.type
_entity_poly.pdbx_seq_one_letter_code
_entity_poly.pdbx_strand_id
1 'polypeptide(L)' 'MAISLSKGGNLSLTKTDPNLVRILVGLGWDERSTDGASFDLDASAFLLGASGKVRGDHDF' A
#
# COMPACT_ATOMS: atom_id res chain seq x y z
N MET A 1 -11.62 6.56 -11.15
CA MET A 1 -11.29 5.25 -11.75
C MET A 1 -10.67 4.41 -10.65
N ALA A 2 -11.26 3.26 -10.31
CA ALA A 2 -10.70 2.41 -9.27
C ALA A 2 -9.60 1.54 -9.87
N ILE A 3 -8.45 1.53 -9.22
CA ILE A 3 -7.31 0.72 -9.61
C ILE A 3 -7.33 -0.53 -8.74
N SER A 4 -7.39 -1.70 -9.35
CA SER A 4 -7.32 -2.99 -8.63
C SER A 4 -5.93 -3.59 -8.78
N LEU A 5 -5.24 -3.80 -7.66
CA LEU A 5 -3.97 -4.49 -7.59
C LEU A 5 -4.20 -5.92 -7.10
N SER A 6 -3.70 -6.90 -7.83
CA SER A 6 -3.65 -8.29 -7.39
C SER A 6 -2.42 -8.53 -6.51
N LYS A 7 -2.47 -9.56 -5.67
CA LYS A 7 -1.33 -9.96 -4.83
C LYS A 7 -0.10 -10.21 -5.71
N GLY A 8 1.00 -9.52 -5.40
CA GLY A 8 2.25 -9.59 -6.16
C GLY A 8 2.26 -8.80 -7.47
N GLY A 9 1.20 -8.04 -7.76
CA GLY A 9 1.13 -7.17 -8.92
C GLY A 9 1.91 -5.86 -8.73
N ASN A 10 2.44 -5.33 -9.83
CA ASN A 10 3.04 -4.00 -9.88
C ASN A 10 2.18 -3.10 -10.77
N LEU A 11 2.06 -1.84 -10.38
CA LEU A 11 1.34 -0.84 -11.16
C LEU A 11 2.16 0.45 -11.24
N SER A 12 2.20 1.04 -12.43
CA SER A 12 2.76 2.38 -12.63
C SER A 12 1.66 3.43 -12.53
N LEU A 13 1.65 4.21 -11.44
CA LEU A 13 0.72 5.32 -11.27
C LEU A 13 0.93 6.42 -12.32
N THR A 14 2.16 6.65 -12.77
CA THR A 14 2.47 7.62 -13.82
C THR A 14 1.81 7.27 -15.15
N LYS A 15 1.68 5.98 -15.48
CA LYS A 15 0.97 5.53 -16.69
C LYS A 15 -0.53 5.75 -16.57
N THR A 16 -1.08 5.74 -15.35
CA THR A 16 -2.51 5.93 -15.10
C THR A 16 -2.87 7.42 -14.99
N ASP A 17 -2.05 8.19 -14.28
CA ASP A 17 -2.17 9.64 -14.14
C ASP A 17 -0.76 10.27 -14.00
N PRO A 18 -0.22 10.89 -15.06
CA PRO A 18 1.11 11.50 -15.03
C PRO A 18 1.18 12.77 -14.18
N ASN A 19 0.04 13.37 -13.81
CA ASN A 19 -0.04 14.59 -13.01
C ASN A 19 -0.52 14.31 -11.58
N LEU A 20 -0.37 13.07 -11.11
CA LEU A 20 -0.81 12.65 -9.79
C LEU A 20 -0.05 13.41 -8.69
N VAL A 21 -0.76 14.26 -7.96
CA VAL A 21 -0.19 15.08 -6.86
C VAL A 21 -0.64 14.63 -5.47
N ARG A 22 -1.69 13.80 -5.39
CA ARG A 22 -2.25 13.32 -4.12
C ARG A 22 -2.71 11.88 -4.27
N ILE A 23 -2.43 11.08 -3.24
CA ILE A 23 -2.84 9.68 -3.15
C ILE A 23 -3.60 9.50 -1.84
N LEU A 24 -4.73 8.79 -1.90
CA LEU A 24 -5.45 8.30 -0.75
C LEU A 24 -5.31 6.77 -0.73
N VAL A 25 -4.81 6.23 0.38
CA VAL A 25 -4.69 4.79 0.59
C VAL A 25 -5.72 4.38 1.65
N GLY A 26 -6.49 3.34 1.35
CA GLY A 26 -7.45 2.75 2.28
C GLY A 26 -7.21 1.25 2.38
N LEU A 27 -7.17 0.73 3.61
CA LEU A 27 -7.15 -0.70 3.90
C LEU A 27 -8.51 -1.08 4.47
N GLY A 28 -9.15 -2.11 3.91
CA GLY A 28 -10.39 -2.67 4.42
C GLY A 28 -10.30 -4.19 4.47
N TRP A 29 -10.88 -4.78 5.51
CA TRP A 29 -10.93 -6.22 5.72
C TRP A 29 -12.27 -6.60 6.34
N ASP A 30 -12.67 -7.86 6.12
CA ASP A 30 -13.80 -8.43 6.83
C ASP A 30 -13.36 -8.84 8.24
N GLU A 31 -14.17 -8.51 9.24
CA GLU A 31 -13.92 -8.91 10.61
C GLU A 31 -13.90 -10.43 10.76
N ARG A 32 -13.21 -10.89 11.80
CA ARG A 32 -13.17 -12.32 12.10
C ARG A 32 -14.60 -12.83 12.34
N SER A 33 -15.00 -13.83 11.57
CA SER A 33 -16.33 -14.45 11.66
C SER A 33 -16.44 -15.54 12.74
N THR A 34 -15.33 -15.98 13.29
CA THR A 34 -15.25 -16.97 14.39
C THR A 34 -14.89 -16.30 15.71
N ASP A 35 -15.00 -17.06 16.80
CA ASP A 35 -14.41 -16.72 18.09
C ASP A 35 -12.87 -16.60 18.03
N GLY A 36 -12.31 -15.79 18.93
CA GLY A 36 -10.87 -15.52 19.04
C GLY A 36 -10.50 -14.04 18.88
N ALA A 37 -9.19 -13.76 18.89
CA ALA A 37 -8.67 -12.39 18.84
C ALA A 37 -8.88 -11.74 17.46
N SER A 38 -9.19 -10.45 17.44
CA SER A 38 -9.33 -9.66 16.21
C SER A 38 -8.08 -9.73 15.33
N PHE A 39 -8.27 -9.54 14.03
CA PHE A 39 -7.13 -9.31 13.14
C PHE A 39 -6.52 -7.95 13.43
N ASP A 40 -5.21 -7.93 13.61
CA ASP A 40 -4.40 -6.73 13.69
C ASP A 40 -3.75 -6.54 12.31
N LEU A 41 -4.13 -5.48 11.60
CA LEU A 41 -3.66 -5.23 10.25
C LEU A 41 -2.93 -3.91 10.18
N ASP A 42 -1.75 -3.95 9.57
CA ASP A 42 -0.95 -2.79 9.27
C ASP A 42 -0.91 -2.52 7.76
N ALA A 43 -1.02 -1.24 7.40
CA ALA A 43 -0.71 -0.74 6.06
C ALA A 43 0.50 0.18 6.14
N SER A 44 1.57 -0.19 5.45
CA SER A 44 2.81 0.59 5.40
C SER A 44 3.12 1.02 3.98
N ALA A 45 3.69 2.22 3.83
CA ALA A 45 4.17 2.73 2.55
C ALA A 45 5.63 3.14 2.70
N PHE A 46 6.47 2.68 1.77
CA PHE A 46 7.91 2.95 1.78
C PHE A 46 8.28 3.84 0.61
N LEU A 47 8.98 4.94 0.90
CA LEU A 47 9.59 5.76 -0.13
C LEU A 47 10.99 5.23 -0.42
N LEU A 48 11.19 4.77 -1.66
CA LEU A 48 12.48 4.27 -2.13
C LEU A 48 13.26 5.40 -2.81
N GLY A 49 14.55 5.48 -2.51
CA GLY A 49 15.49 6.35 -3.23
C GLY A 49 15.90 5.76 -4.59
N ALA A 50 16.79 6.46 -5.30
CA ALA A 50 17.26 6.04 -6.62
C ALA A 50 17.97 4.66 -6.64
N SER A 51 18.45 4.19 -5.49
CA SER A 51 19.05 2.86 -5.32
C SER A 51 18.02 1.72 -5.18
N GLY A 52 16.72 2.04 -5.19
CA GLY A 52 15.64 1.07 -4.96
C GLY A 52 15.53 0.61 -3.49
N LYS A 53 16.12 1.36 -2.56
CA LYS A 53 16.11 1.08 -1.11
C LYS A 53 15.52 2.25 -0.33
N VAL A 54 14.99 1.95 0.85
CA VAL A 54 14.65 2.95 1.87
C VAL A 54 15.92 3.64 2.39
N ARG A 55 15.78 4.80 3.04
CA ARG A 55 16.92 5.61 3.50
C ARG A 55 17.57 5.03 4.76
N GLY A 56 16.81 4.25 5.54
CA GLY A 56 17.28 3.52 6.71
C GLY A 56 16.10 3.01 7.53
N ASP A 57 16.38 2.45 8.70
CA ASP A 57 15.37 1.81 9.57
C ASP A 57 14.28 2.78 10.06
N HIS A 58 14.53 4.09 10.03
CA HIS A 58 13.56 5.12 10.41
C HIS A 58 12.47 5.37 9.37
N ASP A 59 12.56 4.77 8.19
CA ASP A 59 11.51 4.82 7.16
C ASP A 59 10.42 3.75 7.39
N PHE A 60 10.52 3.01 8.49
CA PHE A 60 9.48 2.11 9.01
C PHE A 60 8.92 2.65 10.34
#